data_AF-A0A2T2UPF9-F1
#
_entry.id   AF-A0A2T2UPF9-F1
#
_cell.length_a   1.000
_cell.length_b   1.000
_cell.length_c   1.000
_cell.angle_alpha   90.00
_cell.angle_beta   90.00
_cell.angle_gamma   90.00
#
_symmetry.space_group_name_H-M   'P 1'
#
loop_
_entity.id
_entity.type
_entity.pdbx_description
1 polymer ?
#
loop_
_entity_poly.entity_id
_entity_poly.type
_entity_poly.pdbx_seq_one_letter_code
_entity_poly.pdbx_strand_id
1 'polypeptide(L)'
;MSSSAMPTYEAIYENGHLEWIGDEPTPGRHRVQVRVLDSETNTHDRDEVRRAFEKARGAWGTNKSLDEVEAEIQELRDEWDRLN
;
A
#
# COMPACT_ATOMS: atom_id res chain seq x y z
N MET A 1 -9.57 44.50 -11.29
CA MET A 1 -9.46 43.58 -10.15
C MET A 1 -8.89 42.28 -10.68
N SER A 2 -7.57 42.08 -10.59
CA SER A 2 -6.96 40.82 -11.01
C SER A 2 -7.25 39.77 -9.95
N SER A 3 -8.01 38.75 -10.32
CA SER A 3 -8.13 37.54 -9.51
C SER A 3 -6.76 36.86 -9.52
N SER A 4 -5.98 37.00 -8.44
CA SER A 4 -4.75 36.21 -8.29
C SER A 4 -5.16 34.76 -8.08
N ALA A 5 -5.05 33.96 -9.14
CA ALA A 5 -5.13 32.51 -9.01
C ALA A 5 -4.05 32.08 -8.00
N MET A 6 -4.44 31.29 -6.99
CA MET A 6 -3.46 30.69 -6.09
C MET A 6 -2.61 29.71 -6.89
N PRO A 7 -1.26 29.79 -6.81
CA PRO A 7 -0.40 28.83 -7.49
C PRO A 7 -0.68 27.42 -6.93
N THR A 8 -0.80 26.46 -7.84
CA THR A 8 -1.00 25.05 -7.53
C THR A 8 0.30 24.31 -7.82
N TYR A 9 0.70 23.45 -6.90
CA TYR A 9 1.89 22.61 -7.02
C TYR A 9 1.46 21.15 -6.85
N GLU A 10 2.12 20.26 -7.58
CA GLU A 10 1.90 18.82 -7.46
C GLU A 10 3.08 18.19 -6.73
N ALA A 11 2.78 17.19 -5.91
CA ALA A 11 3.78 16.45 -5.16
C ALA A 11 3.31 15.03 -4.88
N ILE A 12 4.27 14.13 -4.77
CA ILE A 12 4.07 12.81 -4.17
C ILE A 12 4.12 12.99 -2.65
N TYR A 13 3.08 12.52 -1.96
CA TYR A 13 3.07 12.48 -0.50
C TYR A 13 3.36 11.06 -0.01
N GLU A 14 4.52 10.87 0.60
CA GLU A 14 4.94 9.57 1.13
C GLU A 14 5.53 9.74 2.54
N ASN A 15 5.01 8.98 3.51
CA ASN A 15 5.51 8.95 4.89
C ASN A 15 5.67 10.32 5.57
N GLY A 16 4.81 11.29 5.26
CA GLY A 16 4.88 12.64 5.84
C GLY A 16 5.78 13.61 5.08
N HIS A 17 6.39 13.16 3.98
CA HIS A 17 7.23 13.96 3.10
C HIS A 17 6.49 14.29 1.81
N LEU A 18 6.80 15.48 1.25
CA LEU A 18 6.32 15.92 -0.06
C LEU A 18 7.51 15.96 -1.01
N GLU A 19 7.41 15.24 -2.11
CA GLU A 19 8.36 15.29 -3.23
C GLU A 19 7.68 16.01 -4.40
N TRP A 20 8.18 17.19 -4.78
CA TRP A 20 7.55 18.02 -5.80
C TRP A 20 7.68 17.42 -7.21
N ILE A 21 6.58 17.47 -7.96
CA ILE A 21 6.53 17.08 -9.37
C ILE A 21 6.59 18.37 -10.20
N GLY A 22 7.74 18.61 -10.83
CA GLY A 22 7.95 19.81 -11.65
C GLY A 22 8.36 21.03 -10.82
N ASP A 23 7.53 22.07 -10.83
CA ASP A 23 7.82 23.31 -10.11
C ASP A 23 7.59 23.17 -8.61
N GLU A 24 8.45 23.81 -7.81
CA GLU A 24 8.32 23.86 -6.35
C GLU A 24 8.02 25.28 -5.83
N PRO A 25 7.39 25.41 -4.66
CA PRO A 25 7.27 26.69 -3.97
C PRO A 25 8.66 27.25 -3.63
N THR A 26 8.77 28.58 -3.56
CA THR A 26 10.02 29.21 -3.10
C THR A 26 10.41 28.73 -1.70
N PRO A 27 11.71 28.59 -1.36
CA PRO A 27 12.11 28.11 -0.04
C PRO A 27 11.54 28.96 1.10
N GLY A 28 10.92 28.32 2.09
CA GLY A 28 10.32 29.02 3.23
C GLY A 28 9.25 28.24 3.97
N ARG A 29 8.60 28.90 4.93
CA ARG A 29 7.48 28.33 5.68
C ARG A 29 6.17 28.71 5.02
N HIS A 30 5.50 27.71 4.44
CA HIS A 30 4.22 27.89 3.74
C HIS A 30 3.07 27.23 4.46
N ARG A 31 1.87 27.81 4.35
CA ARG A 31 0.62 27.13 4.68
C ARG A 31 0.13 26.43 3.42
N VAL A 32 0.07 25.11 3.43
CA VAL A 32 -0.35 24.30 2.28
C VAL A 32 -1.77 23.77 2.46
N GLN A 33 -2.51 23.62 1.36
CA GLN A 33 -3.75 22.85 1.28
C GLN A 33 -3.47 21.61 0.42
N VAL A 34 -3.64 20.42 1.00
CA VAL A 34 -3.38 19.15 0.31
C VAL A 34 -4.68 18.61 -0.27
N ARG A 35 -4.65 18.17 -1.54
CA ARG A 35 -5.72 17.40 -2.18
C ARG A 35 -5.11 16.09 -2.67
N VAL A 36 -5.65 14.96 -2.21
CA VAL A 36 -5.22 13.64 -2.67
C VAL A 36 -5.89 13.38 -4.02
N LEU A 37 -5.10 13.27 -5.09
CA LEU A 37 -5.60 13.05 -6.45
C LEU A 37 -5.73 11.56 -6.74
N ASP A 38 -4.69 10.80 -6.43
CA ASP A 38 -4.66 9.35 -6.52
C ASP A 38 -4.38 8.79 -5.13
N SER A 39 -5.37 8.14 -4.53
CA SER A 39 -5.11 7.22 -3.42
C SER A 39 -4.85 5.87 -4.06
N GLU A 40 -3.63 5.33 -3.93
CA GLU A 40 -3.40 3.89 -4.13
C GLU A 40 -4.33 3.17 -3.16
N THR A 41 -5.50 2.81 -3.67
CA THR A 41 -6.41 1.96 -2.95
C THR A 41 -5.81 0.59 -3.23
N ASN A 42 -4.95 0.13 -2.33
CA ASN A 42 -4.54 -1.27 -2.24
C ASN A 42 -5.75 -2.16 -1.87
N THR A 43 -6.91 -1.92 -2.49
CA THR A 43 -7.95 -2.91 -2.70
C THR A 43 -7.34 -3.96 -3.61
N HIS A 44 -6.63 -4.90 -3.00
CA HIS A 44 -6.44 -6.19 -3.62
C HIS A 44 -7.83 -6.69 -3.99
N ASP A 45 -8.04 -6.95 -5.28
CA ASP A 45 -9.30 -7.51 -5.73
C ASP A 45 -9.53 -8.79 -4.93
N ARG A 46 -10.67 -8.87 -4.22
CA ARG A 46 -11.00 -10.05 -3.41
C ARG A 46 -10.96 -11.32 -4.26
N ASP A 47 -11.27 -11.20 -5.55
CA ASP A 47 -11.21 -12.32 -6.48
C ASP A 47 -9.78 -12.68 -6.87
N GLU A 48 -8.84 -11.74 -6.86
CA GLU A 48 -7.40 -12.01 -7.05
C GLU A 48 -6.81 -12.70 -5.81
N VAL A 49 -7.14 -12.20 -4.61
CA VAL A 49 -6.75 -12.83 -3.34
C VAL A 49 -7.31 -14.25 -3.26
N ARG A 50 -8.60 -14.43 -3.58
CA ARG A 50 -9.22 -15.77 -3.62
C ARG A 50 -8.53 -16.69 -4.62
N ARG A 51 -8.21 -16.22 -5.83
CA ARG A 51 -7.47 -17.00 -6.84
C ARG A 51 -6.07 -17.39 -6.37
N ALA A 52 -5.37 -16.50 -5.68
CA ALA A 52 -4.07 -16.80 -5.07
C ALA A 52 -4.19 -17.90 -4.01
N PHE A 53 -5.20 -17.82 -3.13
CA PHE A 53 -5.48 -18.85 -2.13
C PHE A 53 -5.90 -20.19 -2.76
N GLU A 54 -6.74 -20.20 -3.79
CA GLU A 54 -7.16 -21.42 -4.48
C GLU A 54 -5.98 -22.10 -5.19
N LYS A 55 -5.10 -21.31 -5.83
CA LYS A 55 -3.87 -21.80 -6.46
C LYS A 55 -2.90 -22.38 -5.43
N ALA A 56 -2.74 -21.73 -4.27
CA ALA A 56 -1.93 -22.24 -3.17
C ALA A 56 -2.53 -23.51 -2.55
N ARG A 57 -3.86 -23.56 -2.38
CA ARG A 57 -4.59 -24.72 -1.85
C ARG A 57 -4.46 -25.95 -2.75
N GLY A 58 -4.41 -25.77 -4.07
CA GLY A 58 -4.11 -26.84 -5.02
C GLY A 58 -2.70 -27.45 -4.83
N ALA A 59 -1.74 -26.67 -4.34
CA ALA A 59 -0.38 -27.14 -4.04
C ALA A 59 -0.27 -27.89 -2.70
N TRP A 60 -1.26 -27.74 -1.80
CA TRP A 60 -1.24 -28.36 -0.47
C TRP A 60 -1.84 -29.77 -0.45
N GLY A 61 -2.40 -30.25 -1.57
CA GLY A 61 -3.03 -31.55 -1.67
C GLY A 61 -4.41 -31.57 -1.00
N THR A 62 -5.35 -32.32 -1.57
CA THR A 62 -6.77 -32.31 -1.19
C THR A 62 -7.11 -32.94 0.15
N ASN A 63 -6.12 -33.37 0.96
CA ASN A 63 -6.32 -34.17 2.17
C ASN A 63 -5.72 -33.59 3.45
N LYS A 64 -5.28 -32.32 3.46
CA LYS A 64 -4.85 -31.70 4.73
C LYS A 64 -6.07 -31.33 5.58
N SER A 65 -6.05 -31.78 6.83
CA SER A 65 -6.95 -31.35 7.89
C SER A 65 -6.70 -29.87 8.24
N LEU A 66 -7.67 -29.24 8.88
CA LEU A 66 -7.54 -27.84 9.32
C LEU A 66 -6.36 -27.67 10.29
N ASP A 67 -6.18 -28.63 11.20
CA ASP A 67 -5.11 -28.62 12.20
C ASP A 67 -3.71 -28.67 11.55
N GLU A 68 -3.54 -29.44 10.46
CA GLU A 68 -2.28 -29.49 9.71
C GLU A 68 -1.99 -28.17 9.00
N VAL A 69 -3.02 -27.51 8.48
CA VAL A 69 -2.88 -26.18 7.87
C VAL A 69 -2.51 -25.13 8.92
N GLU A 70 -3.15 -25.15 10.09
CA GLU A 70 -2.82 -24.23 11.18
C GLU A 70 -1.40 -24.42 11.70
N ALA A 71 -0.93 -25.67 11.79
CA ALA A 71 0.45 -25.98 12.17
C ALA A 71 1.47 -25.43 11.15
N GLU A 72 1.23 -25.59 9.86
CA GLU A 72 2.12 -25.06 8.81
C GLU A 72 2.14 -23.53 8.79
N ILE A 73 0.99 -22.88 8.97
CA ILE A 73 0.92 -21.41 9.07
C ILE A 73 1.72 -20.92 10.28
N GLN A 74 1.66 -21.63 11.41
CA GLN A 74 2.42 -21.26 12.59
C GLN A 74 3.93 -21.48 12.37
N GLU A 75 4.33 -22.58 11.72
CA GLU A 75 5.73 -22.83 11.38
C GLU A 75 6.32 -21.73 10.48
N LEU A 76 5.56 -21.29 9.46
CA LEU A 76 5.98 -20.21 8.57
C LEU A 76 6.09 -18.85 9.29
N ARG A 77 5.22 -18.59 10.28
CA ARG A 77 5.32 -17.38 11.13
C ARG A 77 6.56 -17.44 12.02
N ASP A 78 6.82 -18.58 12.65
CA ASP A 78 7.98 -18.77 13.52
C ASP A 78 9.30 -18.70 12.73
N GLU A 79 9.30 -19.15 11.47
CA GLU A 79 10.44 -18.97 10.56
C GLU A 79 10.66 -17.49 10.21
N TRP A 80 9.59 -16.77 9.86
CA TRP A 80 9.65 -15.34 9.54
C TRP A 80 10.16 -14.50 10.72
N ASP A 81 9.72 -14.82 11.94
CA ASP A 81 10.16 -14.16 13.18
C ASP A 81 11.63 -14.49 13.53
N ARG A 82 12.16 -15.60 13.03
CA ARG A 82 13.57 -15.98 13.22
C ARG A 82 14.50 -15.31 12.21
N LEU A 83 13.99 -14.98 11.04
CA LEU A 83 14.74 -14.37 9.94
C LEU A 83 14.74 -12.84 9.97
N ASN A 84 13.91 -12.24 10.83
CA ASN A 84 13.87 -10.79 11.11
C ASN A 84 14.36 -10.49 12.53
#